data_AF-H8ZAX2-F1
#
_entry.id   AF-H8ZAX2-F1
#
_cell.length_a   1.000
_cell.length_b   1.000
_cell.length_c   1.000
_cell.angle_alpha   90.00
_cell.angle_beta   90.00
_cell.angle_gamma   90.00
#
_symmetry.space_group_name_H-M   'P 1'
#
loop_
_entity.id
_entity.type
_entity.pdbx_description
1 polymer ?
#
loop_
_entity_poly.entity_id
_entity_poly.type
_entity_poly.pdbx_seq_one_letter_code
_entity_poly.pdbx_strand_id
1 'polypeptide(L)'
;MGSEYEDELEFFSFLPGDFHMELYQGMSRIIVNSLNTTENIRGRMDKIESALQKNMLIFERFTLRNIFTFPEDFVYNRKESTASPISPEDLRTGILSLAIKKAEISALQESIEQKQAAHTDLQCRWNSLQSIPGMQPILDGLSELNNLMRSTREIKNKYIQGHSVPHGKSTKRELEEEIRKNECAELERRIPMGILSALGNALSG
;
A
#
# COMPACT_ATOMS: atom_id res chain seq x y z
N MET A 1 -38.08 1.58 2.77
CA MET A 1 -37.71 2.66 3.71
C MET A 1 -36.74 3.53 2.94
N GLY A 2 -37.18 4.71 2.48
CA GLY A 2 -36.29 5.66 1.81
C GLY A 2 -35.30 6.22 2.83
N SER A 3 -34.06 6.47 2.44
CA SER A 3 -33.06 6.99 3.38
C SER A 3 -33.42 8.43 3.73
N GLU A 4 -33.35 8.81 5.02
CA GLU A 4 -33.71 10.15 5.54
C GLU A 4 -32.88 11.31 4.96
N TYR A 5 -31.97 11.05 4.01
CA TYR A 5 -31.04 12.03 3.44
C TYR A 5 -31.00 12.00 1.91
N GLU A 6 -31.97 11.39 1.22
CA GLU A 6 -31.96 11.30 -0.25
C GLU A 6 -31.93 12.68 -0.93
N ASP A 7 -32.66 13.66 -0.38
CA ASP A 7 -32.75 15.00 -0.96
C ASP A 7 -31.46 15.81 -0.72
N GLU A 8 -30.87 15.71 0.47
CA GLU A 8 -29.56 16.28 0.76
C GLU A 8 -28.46 15.67 -0.12
N LEU A 9 -28.48 14.34 -0.31
CA LEU A 9 -27.53 13.64 -1.17
C LEU A 9 -27.63 14.12 -2.61
N GLU A 10 -28.85 14.30 -3.13
CA GLU A 10 -29.07 14.82 -4.48
C GLU A 10 -28.58 16.28 -4.60
N PHE A 11 -28.92 17.13 -3.62
CA PHE A 11 -28.57 18.55 -3.63
C PHE A 11 -27.05 18.78 -3.54
N PHE A 12 -26.37 18.13 -2.59
CA PHE A 12 -24.94 18.29 -2.40
C PHE A 12 -24.13 17.50 -3.43
N SER A 13 -24.70 16.44 -4.02
CA SER A 13 -24.03 15.57 -4.99
C SER A 13 -22.77 14.89 -4.44
N PHE A 14 -22.66 14.77 -3.12
CA PHE A 14 -21.65 13.99 -2.41
C PHE A 14 -22.22 13.50 -1.07
N LEU A 15 -21.64 12.44 -0.53
CA LEU A 15 -21.95 11.98 0.82
C LEU A 15 -21.16 12.82 1.85
N PRO A 16 -21.81 13.49 2.81
CA PRO A 16 -21.10 14.31 3.80
C PRO A 16 -19.99 13.58 4.57
N GLY A 17 -20.15 12.28 4.84
CA GLY A 17 -19.10 11.45 5.45
C GLY A 17 -17.82 11.36 4.60
N ASP A 18 -17.95 11.29 3.28
CA ASP A 18 -16.81 11.24 2.36
C ASP A 18 -16.05 12.57 2.36
N PHE A 19 -16.76 13.70 2.40
CA PHE A 19 -16.16 15.02 2.55
C PHE A 19 -15.29 15.11 3.82
N HIS A 20 -15.77 14.58 4.95
CA HIS A 20 -15.01 14.59 6.20
C HIS A 20 -13.76 13.71 6.15
N MET A 21 -13.86 12.55 5.52
CA MET A 21 -12.72 11.65 5.31
C MET A 21 -11.65 12.31 4.44
N GLU A 22 -12.04 12.93 3.32
CA GLU A 22 -11.10 13.65 2.45
C GLU A 22 -10.43 14.82 3.18
N LEU A 23 -11.20 15.61 3.93
CA LEU A 23 -10.68 16.73 4.70
C LEU A 23 -9.69 16.26 5.78
N TYR A 24 -10.04 15.21 6.52
CA TYR A 24 -9.17 14.61 7.53
C TYR A 24 -7.84 14.12 6.93
N GLN A 25 -7.91 13.39 5.82
CA GLN A 25 -6.72 12.88 5.13
C GLN A 25 -5.85 14.03 4.59
N GLY A 26 -6.47 15.05 4.00
CA GLY A 26 -5.79 16.25 3.51
C GLY A 26 -5.05 16.99 4.62
N MET A 27 -5.72 17.26 5.74
CA MET A 27 -5.12 17.92 6.90
C MET A 27 -3.99 17.09 7.52
N SER A 28 -4.22 15.78 7.69
CA SER A 28 -3.20 14.86 8.24
C SER A 28 -1.94 14.87 7.38
N ARG A 29 -2.10 14.84 6.05
CA ARG A 29 -0.97 14.88 5.12
C ARG A 29 -0.17 16.18 5.22
N ILE A 30 -0.84 17.32 5.34
CA ILE A 30 -0.18 18.63 5.51
C ILE A 30 0.61 18.67 6.82
N ILE A 31 0.01 18.18 7.90
CA ILE A 31 0.64 18.13 9.23
C ILE A 31 1.88 17.23 9.21
N VAL A 32 1.77 16.02 8.66
CA VAL A 32 2.88 15.08 8.51
C VAL A 32 4.03 15.73 7.72
N ASN A 33 3.72 16.32 6.57
CA ASN A 33 4.72 16.95 5.71
C ASN A 33 5.41 18.15 6.40
N SER A 34 4.66 18.90 7.22
CA SER A 34 5.19 20.07 7.93
C SER A 34 6.08 19.70 9.12
N LEU A 35 5.88 18.51 9.71
CA LEU A 35 6.63 18.05 10.88
C LEU A 35 7.87 17.21 10.54
N ASN A 36 7.93 16.63 9.33
CA ASN A 36 9.08 15.87 8.80
C ASN A 36 10.40 16.66 8.74
N THR A 37 10.39 17.97 9.02
CA THR A 37 11.56 18.86 9.01
C THR A 37 12.15 19.15 10.39
N THR A 38 11.60 18.58 11.48
CA THR A 38 12.04 18.89 12.86
C THR A 38 12.53 17.67 13.62
N GLU A 39 13.67 17.76 14.33
CA GLU A 39 14.10 16.70 15.25
C GLU A 39 13.13 16.65 16.46
N ASN A 40 12.70 15.45 16.88
CA ASN A 40 11.71 15.16 17.96
C ASN A 40 10.22 15.03 17.52
N ILE A 41 9.99 14.39 16.36
CA ILE A 41 8.69 14.27 15.66
C ILE A 41 7.68 13.40 16.41
N ARG A 42 8.07 12.20 16.87
CA ARG A 42 7.12 11.12 17.19
C ARG A 42 6.15 11.47 18.32
N GLY A 43 6.66 11.96 19.46
CA GLY A 43 5.80 12.32 20.61
C GLY A 43 4.96 13.60 20.41
N ARG A 44 5.34 14.46 19.47
CA ARG A 44 4.53 15.63 19.05
C ARG A 44 3.45 15.21 18.05
N MET A 45 3.79 14.28 17.16
CA MET A 45 2.89 13.69 16.17
C MET A 45 1.65 13.08 16.85
N ASP A 46 1.85 12.21 17.84
CA ASP A 46 0.74 11.51 18.51
C ASP A 46 -0.24 12.48 19.19
N LYS A 47 0.29 13.56 19.80
CA LYS A 47 -0.54 14.59 20.43
C LYS A 47 -1.32 15.42 19.41
N ILE A 48 -0.70 15.74 18.28
CA ILE A 48 -1.33 16.52 17.21
C ILE A 48 -2.38 15.67 16.51
N GLU A 49 -2.10 14.40 16.23
CA GLU A 49 -3.05 13.47 15.62
C GLU A 49 -4.26 13.24 16.53
N SER A 50 -4.04 13.01 17.83
CA SER A 50 -5.14 12.87 18.80
C SER A 50 -6.00 14.15 18.90
N ALA A 51 -5.37 15.33 18.88
CA ALA A 51 -6.09 16.60 18.88
C ALA A 51 -6.87 16.82 17.57
N LEU A 52 -6.27 16.48 16.43
CA LEU A 52 -6.90 16.56 15.11
C LEU A 52 -8.12 15.64 15.05
N GLN A 53 -7.97 14.38 15.44
CA GLN A 53 -9.06 13.41 15.44
C GLN A 53 -10.23 13.87 16.31
N LYS A 54 -9.96 14.37 17.52
CA LYS A 54 -11.00 14.91 18.41
C LYS A 54 -11.72 16.10 17.79
N ASN A 55 -10.98 17.06 17.24
CA ASN A 55 -11.56 18.26 16.65
C ASN A 55 -12.34 17.95 15.37
N MET A 56 -11.85 17.00 14.56
CA MET A 56 -12.51 16.57 13.33
C MET A 56 -13.82 15.85 13.62
N LEU A 57 -13.91 15.08 14.70
CA LEU A 57 -15.18 14.50 15.16
C LEU A 57 -16.19 15.58 15.58
N ILE A 58 -15.74 16.62 16.28
CA ILE A 58 -16.61 17.73 16.69
C ILE A 58 -17.08 18.50 15.44
N PHE A 59 -16.15 18.75 14.51
CA PHE A 59 -16.42 19.43 13.25
C PHE A 59 -17.44 18.64 12.41
N GLU A 60 -17.22 17.34 12.21
CA GLU A 60 -18.14 16.44 11.50
C GLU A 60 -19.55 16.51 12.08
N ARG A 61 -19.69 16.39 13.40
CA ARG A 61 -21.02 16.47 14.04
C ARG A 61 -21.68 17.82 13.84
N PHE A 62 -20.89 18.90 13.87
CA PHE A 62 -21.39 20.24 13.65
C PHE A 62 -21.86 20.46 12.22
N THR A 63 -21.06 20.08 11.24
CA THR A 63 -21.37 20.27 9.82
C THR A 63 -22.50 19.39 9.36
N LEU A 64 -22.55 18.12 9.79
CA LEU A 64 -23.68 17.24 9.50
C LEU A 64 -24.98 17.89 9.98
N ARG A 65 -25.04 18.27 11.26
CA ARG A 65 -26.28 18.82 11.84
C ARG A 65 -26.68 20.20 11.31
N ASN A 66 -25.72 21.08 11.00
CA ASN A 66 -26.01 22.51 10.76
C ASN A 66 -25.74 22.98 9.33
N ILE A 67 -24.99 22.22 8.52
CA ILE A 67 -24.60 22.62 7.16
C ILE A 67 -25.18 21.65 6.13
N PHE A 68 -25.06 20.34 6.37
CA PHE A 68 -25.41 19.31 5.39
C PHE A 68 -26.75 18.64 5.64
N THR A 69 -27.54 19.13 6.60
CA THR A 69 -28.90 18.66 6.86
C THR A 69 -29.88 19.80 6.61
N PHE A 70 -30.96 19.53 5.90
CA PHE A 70 -32.00 20.52 5.70
C PHE A 70 -32.81 20.73 6.99
N PRO A 71 -33.29 21.97 7.24
CA PRO A 71 -34.28 22.20 8.30
C PRO A 71 -35.54 21.34 8.08
N GLU A 72 -36.21 20.92 9.16
CA GLU A 72 -37.42 20.07 9.07
C GLU A 72 -38.54 20.68 8.20
N ASP A 73 -38.61 22.01 8.15
CA ASP A 73 -39.62 22.75 7.36
C ASP A 73 -39.16 23.05 5.92
N PHE A 74 -37.94 22.66 5.53
CA PHE A 74 -37.40 22.92 4.20
C PHE A 74 -37.85 21.83 3.22
N VAL A 75 -38.51 22.25 2.14
CA VAL A 75 -38.88 21.37 1.04
C VAL A 75 -37.89 21.55 -0.11
N TYR A 76 -37.11 20.52 -0.38
CA TYR A 76 -36.23 20.51 -1.54
C TYR A 76 -37.04 20.34 -2.82
N ASN A 77 -37.23 21.44 -3.56
CA ASN A 77 -37.77 21.38 -4.90
C ASN A 77 -36.67 20.91 -5.85
N ARG A 78 -36.65 19.61 -6.14
CA ARG A 78 -35.78 19.04 -7.17
C ARG A 78 -35.93 19.88 -8.43
N LYS A 79 -34.81 20.35 -8.98
CA LYS A 79 -34.83 20.95 -10.30
C LYS A 79 -35.40 19.90 -11.23
N GLU A 80 -36.50 20.21 -11.92
CA GLU A 80 -36.91 19.41 -13.06
C GLU A 80 -35.68 19.25 -13.93
N SER A 81 -35.23 18.01 -14.09
CA SER A 81 -34.07 17.73 -14.93
C SER A 81 -34.39 18.35 -16.28
N THR A 82 -33.66 19.40 -16.65
CA THR A 82 -33.80 20.07 -17.94
C THR A 82 -33.42 19.14 -19.10
N ALA A 83 -33.09 17.87 -18.81
CA ALA A 83 -33.02 16.83 -19.79
C ALA A 83 -34.40 16.65 -20.42
N SER A 84 -34.48 16.96 -21.72
CA SER A 84 -35.56 16.53 -22.59
C SER A 84 -35.98 15.09 -22.24
N PRO A 85 -37.29 14.77 -22.27
CA PRO A 85 -37.75 13.41 -21.99
C PRO A 85 -36.90 12.43 -22.78
N ILE A 86 -36.25 11.50 -22.06
CA ILE A 86 -35.35 10.51 -22.62
C ILE A 86 -36.11 9.80 -23.74
N SER A 87 -35.52 9.77 -24.94
CA SER A 87 -36.14 9.10 -26.09
C SER A 87 -36.44 7.64 -25.73
N PRO A 88 -37.59 7.06 -26.15
CA PRO A 88 -37.92 5.67 -25.88
C PRO A 88 -36.80 4.69 -26.28
N GLU A 89 -36.08 4.99 -27.37
CA GLU A 89 -34.93 4.24 -27.86
C GLU A 89 -33.71 4.32 -26.92
N ASP A 90 -33.43 5.51 -26.38
CA ASP A 90 -32.36 5.71 -25.40
C ASP A 90 -32.69 5.03 -24.08
N LEU A 91 -33.96 5.09 -23.66
CA LEU A 91 -34.46 4.39 -22.48
C LEU A 91 -34.33 2.87 -22.65
N ARG A 92 -34.72 2.33 -23.80
CA ARG A 92 -34.58 0.90 -24.11
C ARG A 92 -33.10 0.47 -24.10
N THR A 93 -32.23 1.28 -24.68
CA THR A 93 -30.78 1.03 -24.70
C THR A 93 -30.20 1.09 -23.28
N GLY A 94 -30.61 2.07 -22.48
CA GLY A 94 -30.22 2.22 -21.08
C GLY A 94 -30.68 1.04 -20.22
N ILE A 95 -31.93 0.58 -20.38
CA ILE A 95 -32.46 -0.60 -19.69
C ILE A 95 -31.66 -1.85 -20.06
N LEU A 96 -31.35 -2.04 -21.35
CA LEU A 96 -30.57 -3.20 -21.80
C LEU A 96 -29.15 -3.16 -21.21
N SER A 97 -28.50 -1.99 -21.22
CA SER A 97 -27.19 -1.77 -20.62
C SER A 97 -27.20 -2.09 -19.11
N LEU A 98 -28.21 -1.60 -18.39
CA LEU A 98 -28.39 -1.87 -16.96
C LEU A 98 -28.64 -3.36 -16.68
N ALA A 99 -29.41 -4.05 -17.53
CA ALA A 99 -29.63 -5.49 -17.41
C ALA A 99 -28.32 -6.29 -17.59
N ILE A 100 -27.47 -5.90 -18.55
CA ILE A 100 -26.15 -6.49 -18.74
C ILE A 100 -25.28 -6.25 -17.50
N LYS A 101 -25.23 -5.00 -17.02
CA LYS A 101 -24.46 -4.66 -15.80
C LYS A 101 -24.94 -5.42 -14.58
N LYS A 102 -26.25 -5.61 -14.41
CA LYS A 102 -26.82 -6.43 -13.34
C LYS A 102 -26.36 -7.89 -13.44
N ALA A 103 -26.31 -8.45 -14.65
CA ALA A 103 -25.82 -9.81 -14.85
C ALA A 103 -24.32 -9.92 -14.55
N GLU A 104 -23.51 -8.95 -14.97
CA GLU A 104 -22.07 -8.89 -14.65
C GLU A 104 -21.84 -8.84 -13.13
N ILE A 105 -22.57 -7.98 -12.42
CA ILE A 105 -22.49 -7.87 -10.96
C ILE A 105 -22.86 -9.20 -10.29
N SER A 106 -23.93 -9.85 -10.75
CA SER A 106 -24.38 -11.14 -10.19
C SER A 106 -23.32 -12.23 -10.39
N ALA A 107 -22.70 -12.31 -11.56
CA ALA A 107 -21.62 -13.26 -11.83
C ALA A 107 -20.36 -12.98 -10.97
N LEU A 108 -20.04 -11.72 -10.74
CA LEU A 108 -18.95 -11.34 -9.84
C LEU A 108 -19.24 -11.71 -8.38
N GLN A 109 -20.48 -11.52 -7.92
CA GLN A 109 -20.91 -11.93 -6.58
C GLN A 109 -20.76 -13.44 -6.39
N GLU A 110 -21.24 -14.24 -7.35
CA GLU A 110 -21.09 -15.70 -7.32
C GLU A 110 -19.60 -16.10 -7.30
N SER A 111 -18.76 -15.45 -8.10
CA SER A 111 -17.32 -15.69 -8.10
C SER A 111 -16.66 -15.38 -6.75
N ILE A 112 -17.09 -14.30 -6.09
CA ILE A 112 -16.61 -13.93 -4.76
C ILE A 112 -17.04 -14.98 -3.73
N GLU A 113 -18.30 -15.40 -3.73
CA GLU A 113 -18.83 -16.43 -2.83
C GLU A 113 -18.06 -17.74 -2.98
N GLN A 114 -17.83 -18.19 -4.22
CA GLN A 114 -17.03 -19.40 -4.49
C GLN A 114 -15.60 -19.28 -3.94
N LYS A 115 -14.94 -18.13 -4.13
CA LYS A 115 -13.60 -17.89 -3.60
C LYS A 115 -13.57 -17.85 -2.07
N GLN A 116 -14.59 -17.26 -1.45
CA GLN A 116 -14.72 -17.23 0.01
C GLN A 116 -14.94 -18.64 0.59
N ALA A 117 -15.78 -19.46 -0.06
CA ALA A 117 -15.99 -20.84 0.33
C ALA A 117 -14.67 -21.65 0.24
N ALA A 118 -13.94 -21.53 -0.87
CA ALA A 118 -12.64 -22.20 -1.05
C ALA A 118 -11.60 -21.72 -0.03
N HIS A 119 -11.56 -20.42 0.28
CA HIS A 119 -10.68 -19.87 1.30
C HIS A 119 -11.00 -20.44 2.69
N THR A 120 -12.29 -20.54 3.02
CA THR A 120 -12.74 -21.09 4.30
C THR A 120 -12.37 -22.58 4.42
N ASP A 121 -12.54 -23.37 3.36
CA ASP A 121 -12.09 -24.78 3.33
C ASP A 121 -10.59 -24.90 3.56
N LEU A 122 -9.80 -24.12 2.82
CA LEU A 122 -8.34 -24.10 2.97
C LEU A 122 -7.91 -23.70 4.38
N GLN A 123 -8.59 -22.72 4.98
CA GLN A 123 -8.27 -22.28 6.33
C GLN A 123 -8.62 -23.33 7.39
N CYS A 124 -9.74 -24.05 7.24
CA CYS A 124 -10.06 -25.21 8.08
C CYS A 124 -9.01 -26.32 7.97
N ARG A 125 -8.55 -26.61 6.75
CA ARG A 125 -7.48 -27.60 6.50
C ARG A 125 -6.15 -27.15 7.09
N TRP A 126 -5.80 -25.86 6.95
CA TRP A 126 -4.61 -25.28 7.56
C TRP A 126 -4.62 -25.40 9.08
N ASN A 127 -5.72 -25.03 9.73
CA ASN A 127 -5.87 -25.14 11.17
C ASN A 127 -5.76 -26.60 11.65
N SER A 128 -6.32 -27.53 10.88
CA SER A 128 -6.18 -28.98 11.14
C SER A 128 -4.74 -29.49 11.01
N LEU A 129 -3.91 -28.88 10.15
CA LEU A 129 -2.50 -29.25 10.03
C LEU A 129 -1.65 -28.65 11.17
N GLN A 130 -2.00 -27.43 11.63
CA GLN A 130 -1.33 -26.80 12.78
C GLN A 130 -1.58 -27.53 14.10
N SER A 131 -2.72 -28.22 14.24
CA SER A 131 -3.04 -28.97 15.45
C SER A 131 -2.32 -30.32 15.58
N ILE A 132 -1.57 -30.74 14.55
CA ILE A 132 -0.77 -31.98 14.59
C ILE A 132 0.50 -31.75 15.43
N PRO A 133 0.71 -32.51 16.52
CA PRO A 133 1.91 -32.38 17.35
C PRO A 133 3.19 -32.65 16.54
N GLY A 134 4.17 -31.73 16.61
CA GLY A 134 5.44 -31.84 15.88
C GLY A 134 5.43 -31.29 14.45
N MET A 135 4.29 -30.81 13.94
CA MET A 135 4.18 -30.19 12.62
C MET A 135 4.68 -28.74 12.59
N GLN A 136 4.63 -28.04 13.73
CA GLN A 136 4.97 -26.61 13.85
C GLN A 136 6.38 -26.26 13.32
N PRO A 137 7.47 -26.99 13.64
CA PRO A 137 8.80 -26.67 13.12
C PRO A 137 8.90 -26.79 11.58
N ILE A 138 8.13 -27.70 10.98
CA ILE A 138 8.08 -27.87 9.51
C ILE A 138 7.34 -26.68 8.88
N LEU A 139 6.22 -26.27 9.48
CA LEU A 139 5.45 -25.11 9.02
C LEU A 139 6.26 -23.81 9.15
N ASP A 140 7.00 -23.64 10.24
CA ASP A 140 7.90 -22.51 10.46
C ASP A 140 9.01 -22.48 9.42
N GLY A 141 9.68 -23.61 9.15
CA GLY A 141 10.70 -23.72 8.12
C GLY A 141 10.17 -23.43 6.69
N LEU A 142 8.95 -23.87 6.38
CA LEU A 142 8.29 -23.54 5.10
C LEU A 142 7.95 -22.05 4.98
N SER A 143 7.54 -21.42 6.08
CA SER A 143 7.30 -19.97 6.15
C SER A 143 8.59 -19.18 5.92
N GLU A 144 9.68 -19.56 6.59
CA GLU A 144 11.00 -18.97 6.40
C GLU A 144 11.50 -19.11 4.96
N LEU A 145 11.34 -20.29 4.35
CA LEU A 145 11.68 -20.51 2.94
C LEU A 145 10.87 -19.63 1.99
N ASN A 146 9.56 -19.47 2.25
CA ASN A 146 8.71 -18.62 1.44
C ASN A 146 9.09 -17.13 1.57
N ASN A 147 9.44 -16.69 2.78
CA ASN A 147 9.95 -15.33 3.02
C ASN A 147 11.29 -15.10 2.33
N LEU A 148 12.20 -16.09 2.37
CA LEU A 148 13.45 -16.05 1.62
C LEU A 148 13.22 -15.97 0.11
N MET A 149 12.29 -16.76 -0.42
CA MET A 149 11.93 -16.71 -1.85
C MET A 149 11.34 -15.36 -2.26
N ARG A 150 10.47 -14.77 -1.44
CA ARG A 150 9.91 -13.43 -1.69
C ARG A 150 11.00 -12.36 -1.66
N SER A 151 11.86 -12.37 -0.63
CA SER A 151 13.00 -11.47 -0.50
C SER A 151 13.95 -11.60 -1.70
N THR A 152 14.26 -12.83 -2.12
CA THR A 152 15.10 -13.10 -3.30
C THR A 152 14.45 -12.58 -4.57
N ARG A 153 13.12 -12.72 -4.72
CA ARG A 153 12.37 -12.18 -5.85
C ARG A 153 12.35 -10.66 -5.86
N GLU A 154 12.22 -10.02 -4.70
CA GLU A 154 12.30 -8.57 -4.56
C GLU A 154 13.68 -8.04 -4.89
N ILE A 155 14.75 -8.70 -4.40
CA ILE A 155 16.13 -8.38 -4.75
C ILE A 155 16.34 -8.53 -6.26
N LYS A 156 15.87 -9.64 -6.85
CA LYS A 156 15.92 -9.86 -8.30
C LYS A 156 15.18 -8.77 -9.06
N ASN A 157 13.98 -8.38 -8.63
CA ASN A 157 13.17 -7.36 -9.29
C ASN A 157 13.83 -5.98 -9.18
N LYS A 158 14.37 -5.61 -8.00
CA LYS A 158 15.15 -4.39 -7.80
C LYS A 158 16.41 -4.37 -8.67
N TYR A 159 17.08 -5.51 -8.79
CA TYR A 159 18.26 -5.65 -9.63
C TYR A 159 17.92 -5.51 -11.12
N ILE A 160 16.83 -6.14 -11.59
CA ILE A 160 16.39 -6.07 -13.00
C ILE A 160 15.85 -4.67 -13.35
N GLN A 161 15.07 -4.04 -12.48
CA GLN A 161 14.49 -2.72 -12.72
C GLN A 161 15.52 -1.58 -12.53
N GLY A 162 16.50 -1.76 -11.63
CA GLY A 162 17.59 -0.79 -11.44
C GLY A 162 18.66 -0.81 -12.54
N HIS A 163 18.64 -1.79 -13.45
CA HIS A 163 19.63 -1.96 -14.52
C HIS A 163 19.10 -1.66 -15.94
N SER A 164 17.91 -1.08 -16.07
CA SER A 164 17.49 -0.54 -17.37
C SER A 164 18.17 0.82 -17.65
N VAL A 165 19.43 0.71 -18.14
CA VAL A 165 20.20 1.61 -19.04
C VAL A 165 21.03 2.76 -18.39
N PRO A 166 22.31 3.06 -18.80
CA PRO A 166 23.44 2.23 -19.20
C PRO A 166 24.80 2.68 -18.56
N HIS A 167 25.52 1.85 -17.79
CA HIS A 167 27.00 1.95 -17.67
C HIS A 167 27.62 0.70 -17.03
N GLY A 168 27.51 -0.43 -17.75
CA GLY A 168 28.06 -1.73 -17.34
C GLY A 168 29.60 -1.86 -17.40
N LYS A 169 30.37 -0.81 -17.08
CA LYS A 169 31.85 -0.88 -17.05
C LYS A 169 32.51 -0.35 -15.78
N SER A 170 31.85 0.48 -14.96
CA SER A 170 32.49 1.07 -13.75
C SER A 170 32.53 0.07 -12.58
N THR A 171 31.39 -0.54 -12.27
CA THR A 171 31.24 -1.36 -11.04
C THR A 171 32.01 -2.68 -11.08
N LYS A 172 32.13 -3.34 -12.25
CA LYS A 172 32.95 -4.56 -12.36
C LYS A 172 34.44 -4.26 -12.12
N ARG A 173 34.93 -3.15 -12.68
CA ARG A 173 36.33 -2.74 -12.54
C ARG A 173 36.64 -2.32 -11.11
N GLU A 174 35.73 -1.60 -10.46
CA GLU A 174 35.86 -1.22 -9.04
C GLU A 174 35.90 -2.44 -8.12
N LEU A 175 35.02 -3.43 -8.33
CA LEU A 175 35.04 -4.68 -7.56
C LEU A 175 36.32 -5.49 -7.79
N GLU A 176 36.81 -5.57 -9.03
CA GLU A 176 38.08 -6.24 -9.34
C GLU A 176 39.29 -5.50 -8.72
N GLU A 177 39.26 -4.17 -8.66
CA GLU A 177 40.27 -3.34 -8.00
C GLU A 177 40.29 -3.57 -6.47
N GLU A 178 39.11 -3.68 -5.86
CA GLU A 178 38.95 -3.87 -4.42
C GLU A 178 39.31 -5.30 -3.98
N ILE A 179 38.93 -6.30 -4.77
CA ILE A 179 39.37 -7.70 -4.55
C ILE A 179 40.89 -7.78 -4.66
N ARG A 180 41.50 -7.18 -5.70
CA ARG A 180 42.95 -7.18 -5.88
C ARG A 180 43.68 -6.49 -4.72
N LYS A 181 43.15 -5.37 -4.24
CA LYS A 181 43.71 -4.64 -3.09
C LYS A 181 43.66 -5.48 -1.81
N ASN A 182 42.55 -6.18 -1.57
CA ASN A 182 42.42 -7.06 -0.42
C ASN A 182 43.32 -8.30 -0.51
N GLU A 183 43.44 -8.91 -1.68
CA GLU A 183 44.35 -10.04 -1.90
C GLU A 183 45.82 -9.64 -1.70
N CYS A 184 46.25 -8.46 -2.21
CA CYS A 184 47.59 -7.94 -1.96
C CYS A 184 47.85 -7.70 -0.47
N ALA A 185 46.92 -7.06 0.24
CA ALA A 185 47.05 -6.81 1.67
C ALA A 185 47.09 -8.12 2.49
N GLU A 186 46.33 -9.13 2.07
CA GLU A 186 46.34 -10.44 2.71
C GLU A 186 47.64 -11.21 2.43
N LEU A 187 48.18 -11.12 1.22
CA LEU A 187 49.49 -11.69 0.86
C LEU A 187 50.62 -11.03 1.65
N GLU A 188 50.62 -9.71 1.78
CA GLU A 188 51.58 -8.96 2.62
C GLU A 188 51.49 -9.36 4.09
N ARG A 189 50.29 -9.72 4.56
CA ARG A 189 50.08 -10.18 5.94
C ARG A 189 50.49 -11.64 6.16
N ARG A 190 50.39 -12.48 5.12
CA ARG A 190 50.74 -13.91 5.16
C ARG A 190 52.21 -14.19 4.91
N ILE A 191 52.92 -13.32 4.20
CA ILE A 191 54.36 -13.45 3.99
C ILE A 191 55.05 -12.79 5.18
N PRO A 192 55.82 -13.53 6.00
CA PRO A 192 56.64 -12.92 7.03
C PRO A 192 57.61 -11.94 6.34
N MET A 193 57.56 -10.66 6.71
CA MET A 193 58.43 -9.60 6.16
C MET A 193 59.93 -9.97 6.20
N GLY A 194 60.32 -10.93 7.04
CA GLY A 194 61.65 -11.53 7.08
C GLY A 194 62.11 -12.22 5.77
N ILE A 195 61.19 -12.84 5.00
CA ILE A 195 61.51 -13.53 3.75
C ILE A 195 61.78 -12.52 2.61
N LEU A 196 61.01 -11.43 2.57
CA LEU A 196 61.21 -10.35 1.59
C LEU A 196 62.47 -9.52 1.89
N SER A 197 62.80 -9.29 3.17
CA SER A 197 64.08 -8.67 3.55
C SER A 197 65.30 -9.56 3.25
N ALA A 198 65.15 -10.89 3.33
CA ALA A 198 66.21 -11.83 2.96
C ALA A 198 66.44 -11.89 1.44
N LEU A 199 65.39 -11.78 0.63
CA LEU A 199 65.48 -11.70 -0.83
C LEU A 199 66.09 -10.37 -1.31
N GLY A 200 65.76 -9.25 -0.66
CA GLY A 200 66.36 -7.95 -0.96
C GLY A 200 67.87 -7.91 -0.67
N ASN A 201 68.32 -8.54 0.41
CA ASN A 201 69.74 -8.64 0.73
C ASN A 201 70.49 -9.65 -0.15
N ALA A 202 69.84 -10.71 -0.62
CA ALA A 202 70.44 -11.70 -1.53
C ALA A 202 70.56 -11.21 -2.99
N LEU A 203 69.81 -10.17 -3.38
CA LEU A 203 69.86 -9.54 -4.71
C LEU A 203 70.70 -8.26 -4.74
N SER A 204 71.14 -7.77 -3.58
CA SER A 204 71.97 -6.55 -3.43
C SER A 204 73.41 -6.84 -2.98
N GLY A 205 73.82 -8.11 -2.99
CA GLY A 205 75.18 -8.59 -2.70
C GLY A 205 75.81 -9.23 -3.92
#